data_AF-A0A2A3HJY7-F1
#
_entry.id   AF-A0A2A3HJY7-F1
#
_cell.length_a   1.000
_cell.length_b   1.000
_cell.length_c   1.000
_cell.angle_alpha   90.00
_cell.angle_beta   90.00
_cell.angle_gamma   90.00
#
_symmetry.space_group_name_H-M   'P 1'
#
loop_
_entity.id
_entity.type
_entity.pdbx_description
1 polymer ?
#
loop_
_entity_poly.entity_id
_entity_poly.type
_entity_poly.pdbx_seq_one_letter_code
_entity_poly.pdbx_strand_id
1 'polypeptide(L)'
;MKKDNWKIKLLEISRQDGALQSSESKVEDGKYDEKDLAFYTQALSAWYQTNLECDKSKLAISSATIAFLIAIFCAFCSESVTWSSFLCLMTALVCHLVAIVISIVIFQKNARLIEETVNNKDAHSIGSFDVISWVFLSLGLFFSIAFVAIVGWTKLPSICG
;
A
#
# COMPACT_ATOMS: atom_id res chain seq x y z
N MET A 1 -3.90 -21.86 -14.36
CA MET A 1 -4.03 -20.68 -13.46
C MET A 1 -3.89 -21.15 -12.02
N LYS A 2 -2.74 -20.83 -11.40
CA LYS A 2 -2.36 -21.27 -10.06
C LYS A 2 -3.10 -20.38 -9.06
N LYS A 3 -4.16 -20.91 -8.44
CA LYS A 3 -4.95 -20.19 -7.44
C LYS A 3 -4.05 -19.98 -6.22
N ASP A 4 -3.77 -18.73 -5.89
CA ASP A 4 -2.77 -18.39 -4.88
C ASP A 4 -3.15 -19.00 -3.51
N ASN A 5 -2.33 -19.95 -3.07
CA ASN A 5 -2.45 -20.70 -1.82
C ASN A 5 -2.14 -19.86 -0.57
N TRP A 6 -2.28 -18.53 -0.64
CA TRP A 6 -1.99 -17.63 0.48
C TRP A 6 -2.91 -17.89 1.67
N LYS A 7 -4.14 -18.34 1.44
CA LYS A 7 -5.05 -18.77 2.50
C LYS A 7 -4.58 -20.04 3.19
N ILE A 8 -4.02 -21.00 2.45
CA ILE A 8 -3.40 -22.21 3.01
C ILE A 8 -2.15 -21.83 3.79
N LYS A 9 -1.34 -20.92 3.26
CA LYS A 9 -0.13 -20.40 3.91
C LYS A 9 -0.44 -19.63 5.21
N LEU A 10 -1.52 -18.85 5.24
CA LEU A 10 -2.02 -18.18 6.44
C LEU A 10 -2.62 -19.19 7.44
N LEU A 11 -3.36 -20.19 6.98
CA LEU A 11 -3.87 -21.25 7.84
C LEU A 11 -2.74 -22.09 8.45
N GLU A 12 -1.61 -22.24 7.75
CA GLU A 12 -0.42 -22.92 8.25
C GLU A 12 0.29 -22.10 9.32
N ILE A 13 0.37 -20.77 9.15
CA ILE A 13 0.86 -19.82 10.17
C ILE A 13 -0.06 -19.86 11.41
N SER A 14 -1.39 -19.76 11.24
CA SER A 14 -2.35 -19.85 12.35
C SER A 14 -2.39 -21.21 13.04
N ARG A 15 -2.06 -22.30 12.31
CA ARG A 15 -1.91 -23.65 12.89
C ARG A 15 -0.61 -23.77 13.68
N GLN A 16 0.44 -23.07 13.28
CA GLN A 16 1.67 -22.92 14.07
C GLN A 16 1.40 -22.18 15.38
N ASP A 17 0.58 -21.11 15.34
CA ASP A 17 0.14 -20.38 16.52
C ASP A 17 -0.64 -21.28 17.49
N GLY A 18 -1.53 -22.14 16.98
CA GLY A 18 -2.28 -23.11 17.80
C GLY A 18 -1.43 -24.23 18.42
N ALA A 19 -0.33 -24.63 17.77
CA ALA A 19 0.64 -25.58 18.32
C ALA A 19 1.55 -24.93 19.38
N LEU A 20 1.84 -23.63 19.24
CA LEU A 20 2.53 -22.80 20.23
C LEU A 20 1.66 -22.51 21.45
N GLN A 21 0.35 -22.29 21.26
CA GLN A 21 -0.59 -22.09 22.36
C GLN A 21 -0.82 -23.36 23.20
N SER A 22 -0.68 -24.54 22.58
CA SER A 22 -0.61 -25.82 23.32
C SER A 22 0.67 -25.93 24.16
N SER A 23 1.78 -25.36 23.68
CA SER A 23 3.04 -25.27 24.44
C SER A 23 3.00 -24.20 25.55
N GLU A 24 2.14 -23.18 25.41
CA GLU A 24 1.91 -22.16 26.45
C GLU A 24 1.16 -22.70 27.68
N SER A 25 0.56 -23.90 27.61
CA SER A 25 -0.01 -24.56 28.81
C SER A 25 1.02 -25.26 29.70
N LYS A 26 2.30 -25.28 29.30
CA LYS A 26 3.40 -25.84 30.10
C LYS A 26 4.39 -24.75 30.48
N VAL A 27 3.90 -23.77 31.23
CA VAL A 27 4.72 -22.75 31.89
C VAL A 27 5.47 -23.40 33.05
N GLU A 28 6.73 -23.80 32.81
CA GLU A 28 7.74 -23.88 33.86
C GLU A 28 9.05 -23.25 33.38
N ASP A 29 9.51 -22.31 34.21
CA ASP A 29 10.88 -21.81 34.39
C ASP A 29 11.59 -21.09 33.22
N GLY A 30 11.39 -19.76 33.18
CA GLY A 30 12.52 -18.83 33.40
C GLY A 30 13.63 -18.73 32.36
N LYS A 31 13.52 -19.35 31.18
CA LYS A 31 14.51 -19.19 30.11
C LYS A 31 13.80 -19.12 28.76
N TYR A 32 13.59 -17.91 28.26
CA TYR A 32 13.39 -17.74 26.82
C TYR A 32 14.60 -18.38 26.14
N ASP A 33 14.38 -19.37 25.27
CA ASP A 33 15.46 -19.86 24.42
C ASP A 33 15.95 -18.65 23.63
N GLU A 34 17.19 -18.21 23.86
CA GLU A 34 17.79 -17.06 23.15
C GLU A 34 17.62 -17.21 21.64
N LYS A 35 17.59 -18.45 21.17
CA LYS A 35 17.32 -18.81 19.78
C LYS A 35 15.90 -18.45 19.34
N ASP A 36 14.90 -18.70 20.17
CA ASP A 36 13.50 -18.35 19.87
C ASP A 36 13.32 -16.83 19.89
N LEU A 37 13.89 -16.13 20.88
CA LEU A 37 13.84 -14.66 20.93
C LEU A 37 14.55 -14.03 19.71
N ALA A 38 15.72 -14.56 19.34
CA ALA A 38 16.44 -14.13 18.14
C ALA A 38 15.63 -14.40 16.86
N PHE A 39 14.97 -15.55 16.78
CA PHE A 39 14.10 -15.88 15.66
C PHE A 39 12.90 -14.93 15.56
N TYR A 40 12.21 -14.65 16.67
CA TYR A 40 11.07 -13.74 16.70
C TYR A 40 11.45 -12.31 16.33
N THR A 41 12.56 -11.79 16.87
CA THR A 41 13.03 -10.44 16.55
C THR A 41 13.45 -10.32 15.08
N GLN A 42 14.09 -11.34 14.51
CA GLN A 42 14.45 -11.38 13.10
C GLN A 42 13.22 -11.47 12.20
N ALA A 43 12.24 -12.31 12.55
CA ALA A 43 10.99 -12.44 11.80
C ALA A 43 10.16 -11.15 11.82
N LEU A 44 10.04 -10.49 12.97
CA LEU A 44 9.33 -9.22 13.12
C LEU A 44 10.01 -8.10 12.32
N SER A 45 11.34 -8.02 12.38
CA SER A 45 12.12 -7.05 11.60
C SER A 45 11.95 -7.26 10.10
N ALA A 46 11.98 -8.52 9.64
CA ALA A 46 11.76 -8.86 8.23
C ALA A 46 10.33 -8.50 7.75
N TRP A 47 9.32 -8.79 8.57
CA TRP A 47 7.94 -8.40 8.28
C TRP A 47 7.78 -6.88 8.21
N TYR A 48 8.32 -6.15 9.19
CA TYR A 48 8.26 -4.69 9.21
C TYR A 48 8.94 -4.06 8.00
N GLN A 49 10.15 -4.50 7.66
CA GLN A 49 10.86 -4.02 6.47
C GLN A 49 10.04 -4.27 5.20
N THR A 50 9.47 -5.46 5.04
CA THR A 50 8.67 -5.80 3.86
C THR A 50 7.45 -4.89 3.71
N ASN A 51 6.71 -4.64 4.79
CA ASN A 51 5.53 -3.75 4.75
C ASN A 51 5.94 -2.30 4.48
N LEU A 52 7.02 -1.86 5.10
CA LEU A 52 7.57 -0.52 4.93
C LEU A 52 8.08 -0.28 3.49
N GLU A 53 8.71 -1.27 2.86
CA GLU A 53 9.07 -1.25 1.45
C GLU A 53 7.85 -1.17 0.54
N CYS A 54 6.81 -1.97 0.83
CA CYS A 54 5.55 -1.96 0.08
C CYS A 54 4.89 -0.57 0.11
N ASP A 55 4.74 0.04 1.28
CA ASP A 55 4.12 1.36 1.40
C ASP A 55 4.99 2.48 0.79
N LYS A 56 6.33 2.34 0.82
CA LYS A 56 7.24 3.30 0.18
C LYS A 56 7.06 3.26 -1.33
N SER A 57 6.86 2.08 -1.89
CA SER A 57 6.58 1.92 -3.31
C SER A 57 5.27 2.61 -3.72
N LYS A 58 4.21 2.55 -2.89
CA LYS A 58 2.92 3.24 -3.11
C LYS A 58 3.09 4.77 -3.11
N LEU A 59 3.87 5.30 -2.18
CA LEU A 59 4.18 6.73 -2.14
C LEU A 59 4.98 7.16 -3.37
N ALA A 60 6.00 6.39 -3.75
CA ALA A 60 6.86 6.68 -4.89
C ALA A 60 6.08 6.68 -6.21
N ILE A 61 5.22 5.68 -6.43
CA ILE A 61 4.43 5.62 -7.67
C ILE A 61 3.38 6.74 -7.74
N SER A 62 2.77 7.11 -6.60
CA SER A 62 1.77 8.20 -6.56
C SER A 62 2.43 9.56 -6.83
N SER A 63 3.58 9.84 -6.21
CA SER A 63 4.32 11.10 -6.44
C SER A 63 4.87 11.19 -7.87
N ALA A 64 5.38 10.09 -8.42
CA ALA A 64 5.79 10.01 -9.81
C ALA A 64 4.61 10.27 -10.77
N THR A 65 3.44 9.71 -10.48
CA THR A 65 2.23 9.91 -11.31
C THR A 65 1.77 11.37 -11.28
N ILE A 66 1.79 12.03 -10.11
CA ILE A 66 1.45 13.46 -10.00
C ILE A 66 2.40 14.32 -10.85
N ALA A 67 3.71 14.11 -10.71
CA ALA A 67 4.71 14.84 -11.48
C ALA A 67 4.52 14.62 -13.00
N PHE A 68 4.25 13.38 -13.40
CA PHE A 68 4.00 13.01 -14.78
C PHE A 68 2.72 13.67 -15.36
N LEU A 69 1.62 13.68 -14.60
CA LEU A 69 0.37 14.33 -15.02
C LEU A 69 0.56 15.84 -15.23
N ILE A 70 1.28 16.50 -14.31
CA ILE A 70 1.61 17.93 -14.43
C ILE A 70 2.48 18.17 -15.66
N ALA A 71 3.48 17.32 -15.91
CA ALA A 71 4.33 17.45 -17.09
C ALA A 71 3.55 17.33 -18.40
N ILE A 72 2.64 16.35 -18.52
CA ILE A 72 1.76 16.21 -19.70
C ILE A 72 0.88 17.45 -19.87
N PHE A 73 0.30 17.95 -18.78
CA PHE A 73 -0.53 19.15 -18.83
C PHE A 73 0.26 20.36 -19.35
N CYS A 74 1.47 20.59 -18.83
CA CYS A 74 2.33 21.69 -19.29
C CYS A 74 2.78 21.52 -20.75
N ALA A 75 3.06 20.29 -21.20
CA ALA A 75 3.58 20.03 -22.53
C ALA A 75 2.50 20.14 -23.64
N PHE A 76 1.27 19.69 -23.37
CA PHE A 76 0.26 19.50 -24.43
C PHE A 76 -1.01 20.36 -24.28
N CYS A 77 -1.20 21.04 -23.15
CA CYS A 77 -2.45 21.75 -22.84
C CYS A 77 -2.34 23.28 -22.88
N SER A 78 -1.26 23.86 -23.43
CA SER A 78 -1.01 25.30 -23.41
C SER A 78 -2.02 26.15 -24.21
N GLU A 79 -2.65 25.61 -25.26
CA GLU A 79 -3.45 26.42 -26.20
C GLU A 79 -4.95 26.12 -26.24
N SER A 80 -5.40 24.99 -25.67
CA SER A 80 -6.84 24.64 -25.65
C SER A 80 -7.13 23.48 -24.68
N VAL A 81 -7.36 23.83 -23.41
CA VAL A 81 -7.81 22.88 -22.39
C VAL A 81 -9.33 22.71 -22.51
N THR A 82 -9.80 21.51 -22.80
CA THR A 82 -11.24 21.22 -22.66
C THR A 82 -11.58 21.13 -21.18
N TRP A 83 -12.78 21.61 -20.82
CA TRP A 83 -13.27 21.57 -19.42
C TRP A 83 -13.21 20.14 -18.84
N SER A 84 -13.51 19.13 -19.66
CA SER A 84 -13.43 17.72 -19.29
C SER A 84 -12.01 17.27 -18.93
N SER A 85 -10.98 17.67 -19.68
CA SER A 85 -9.59 17.34 -19.38
C SER A 85 -9.12 17.99 -18.07
N PHE A 86 -9.56 19.22 -17.82
CA PHE A 86 -9.26 19.92 -16.56
C PHE A 86 -9.88 19.23 -15.34
N LEU A 87 -11.16 18.85 -15.42
CA LEU A 87 -11.84 18.13 -14.34
C LEU A 87 -11.21 16.75 -14.07
N CYS A 88 -10.86 16.00 -15.12
CA CYS A 88 -10.17 14.71 -14.99
C CYS A 88 -8.81 14.86 -14.30
N LEU A 89 -8.02 15.88 -14.70
CA LEU A 89 -6.73 16.16 -14.08
C LEU A 89 -6.88 16.47 -12.59
N MET A 90 -7.78 17.39 -12.23
CA MET A 90 -7.99 17.78 -10.83
C MET A 90 -8.48 16.60 -9.99
N THR A 91 -9.40 15.79 -10.51
CA THR A 91 -9.89 14.59 -9.82
C THR A 91 -8.78 13.55 -9.62
N ALA A 92 -7.95 13.32 -10.64
CA ALA A 92 -6.82 12.40 -10.54
C ALA A 92 -5.79 12.88 -9.51
N LEU A 93 -5.45 14.18 -9.51
CA LEU A 93 -4.53 14.78 -8.55
C LEU A 93 -5.04 14.63 -7.12
N VAL A 94 -6.31 14.95 -6.86
CA VAL A 94 -6.93 14.81 -5.53
C VAL A 94 -6.92 13.35 -5.09
N CYS A 95 -7.26 12.40 -5.96
CA CYS A 95 -7.23 10.98 -5.63
C CYS A 95 -5.82 10.50 -5.23
N HIS A 96 -4.79 10.89 -5.98
CA HIS A 96 -3.39 10.55 -5.65
C HIS A 96 -2.92 11.24 -4.36
N LEU A 97 -3.32 12.48 -4.12
CA LEU A 97 -3.03 13.20 -2.88
C LEU A 97 -3.64 12.50 -1.66
N VAL A 98 -4.91 12.09 -1.76
CA VAL A 98 -5.60 11.32 -0.72
C VAL A 98 -4.92 9.97 -0.52
N ALA A 99 -4.52 9.27 -1.59
CA ALA A 99 -3.79 8.01 -1.50
C ALA A 99 -2.43 8.18 -0.78
N ILE A 100 -1.71 9.28 -1.04
CA ILE A 100 -0.47 9.64 -0.34
C ILE A 100 -0.73 9.87 1.15
N VAL A 101 -1.73 10.68 1.50
CA VAL A 101 -2.08 10.96 2.90
C VAL A 101 -2.45 9.68 3.66
N ILE A 102 -3.29 8.83 3.05
CA ILE A 102 -3.66 7.55 3.65
C ILE A 102 -2.43 6.65 3.82
N SER A 103 -1.54 6.58 2.81
CA SER A 103 -0.30 5.80 2.90
C SER A 103 0.59 6.29 4.05
N ILE A 104 0.73 7.62 4.24
CA ILE A 104 1.46 8.21 5.38
C ILE A 104 0.81 7.85 6.72
N VAL A 105 -0.52 7.86 6.80
CA VAL A 105 -1.24 7.47 8.02
C VAL A 105 -1.07 5.97 8.30
N ILE A 106 -1.05 5.12 7.27
CA ILE A 106 -0.76 3.69 7.40
C ILE A 106 0.66 3.48 7.95
N PHE A 107 1.66 4.21 7.48
CA PHE A 107 3.01 4.17 8.07
C PHE A 107 3.00 4.46 9.57
N GLN A 108 2.30 5.52 9.99
CA GLN A 108 2.22 5.90 11.40
C GLN A 108 1.48 4.85 12.24
N LYS A 109 0.43 4.24 11.68
CA LYS A 109 -0.33 3.18 12.35
C LYS A 109 0.42 1.85 12.40
N ASN A 110 1.18 1.51 11.36
CA ASN A 110 2.04 0.33 11.33
C ASN A 110 3.15 0.42 12.38
N ALA A 111 3.69 1.63 12.62
CA ALA A 111 4.62 1.87 13.72
C ALA A 111 3.95 1.69 15.10
N ARG A 112 2.72 2.20 15.28
CA ARG A 112 1.95 2.05 16.53
C ARG A 112 1.52 0.62 16.82
N LEU A 113 1.17 -0.17 15.81
CA LEU A 113 0.77 -1.59 15.99
C LEU A 113 1.92 -2.41 16.59
N ILE A 114 3.17 -2.11 16.19
CA ILE A 114 4.36 -2.77 16.75
C ILE A 114 4.57 -2.33 18.20
N GLU A 115 4.39 -1.04 18.49
CA GLU A 115 4.48 -0.50 19.86
C GLU A 115 3.41 -1.09 20.80
N GLU A 116 2.18 -1.29 20.31
CA GLU A 116 1.08 -1.89 21.08
C GLU A 116 1.24 -3.41 21.24
N THR A 117 1.73 -4.12 20.22
CA THR A 117 2.08 -5.55 20.31
C THR A 117 3.19 -5.80 21.34
N VAL A 118 4.20 -4.93 21.40
CA VAL A 118 5.27 -5.01 22.41
C VAL A 118 4.75 -4.70 23.81
N ASN A 119 3.72 -3.86 23.94
CA ASN A 119 3.09 -3.50 25.21
C ASN A 119 1.93 -4.40 25.63
N ASN A 120 1.68 -5.53 24.93
CA ASN A 120 0.63 -6.50 25.27
C ASN A 120 -0.79 -5.90 25.37
N LYS A 121 -1.08 -4.87 24.56
CA LYS A 121 -2.43 -4.29 24.45
C LYS A 121 -3.16 -4.93 23.29
N ASP A 122 -4.43 -5.29 23.48
CA ASP A 122 -5.28 -5.90 22.46
C ASP A 122 -5.26 -5.09 21.16
N ALA A 123 -4.56 -5.61 20.16
CA ALA A 123 -4.32 -4.91 18.90
C ALA A 123 -5.59 -4.92 18.04
N HIS A 124 -6.23 -3.76 17.91
CA HIS A 124 -7.42 -3.61 17.07
C HIS A 124 -7.04 -3.75 15.58
N SER A 125 -7.70 -4.68 14.88
CA SER A 125 -7.35 -5.06 13.49
C SER A 125 -7.33 -3.85 12.53
N ILE A 126 -6.19 -3.61 11.89
CA ILE A 126 -5.94 -2.47 10.98
C ILE A 126 -6.43 -2.72 9.54
N GLY A 127 -6.96 -3.92 9.25
CA GLY A 127 -7.22 -4.39 7.88
C GLY A 127 -8.12 -3.49 7.00
N SER A 128 -8.96 -2.65 7.59
CA SER A 128 -9.81 -1.73 6.81
C SER A 128 -9.05 -0.57 6.16
N PHE A 129 -7.93 -0.11 6.74
CA PHE A 129 -7.18 1.04 6.19
C PHE A 129 -6.39 0.67 4.93
N ASP A 130 -5.84 -0.55 4.86
CA ASP A 130 -5.12 -1.04 3.68
C ASP A 130 -6.02 -1.19 2.46
N VAL A 131 -7.25 -1.69 2.66
CA VAL A 131 -8.25 -1.83 1.59
C VAL A 131 -8.63 -0.46 1.04
N ILE A 132 -8.87 0.51 1.94
CA ILE A 132 -9.21 1.88 1.54
C ILE A 132 -8.07 2.50 0.72
N SER A 133 -6.82 2.35 1.16
CA SER A 133 -5.65 2.88 0.43
C SER A 133 -5.55 2.30 -0.99
N TRP A 134 -5.78 0.99 -1.13
CA TRP A 134 -5.75 0.33 -2.44
C TRP A 134 -6.88 0.77 -3.37
N VAL A 135 -8.09 1.01 -2.83
CA VAL A 135 -9.23 1.51 -3.60
C VAL A 135 -8.96 2.91 -4.15
N PHE A 136 -8.47 3.83 -3.31
CA PHE A 136 -8.16 5.20 -3.75
C PHE A 136 -7.02 5.25 -4.76
N LEU A 137 -5.99 4.41 -4.58
CA LEU A 137 -4.87 4.33 -5.52
C LEU A 137 -5.32 3.76 -6.87
N SER A 138 -6.13 2.70 -6.87
CA SER A 138 -6.69 2.11 -8.10
C SER A 138 -7.61 3.08 -8.84
N LEU A 139 -8.47 3.80 -8.11
CA LEU A 139 -9.36 4.81 -8.69
C LEU A 139 -8.57 5.99 -9.27
N GLY A 140 -7.57 6.50 -8.55
CA GLY A 140 -6.70 7.57 -9.03
C GLY A 140 -5.93 7.17 -10.30
N LEU A 141 -5.46 5.92 -10.37
CA LEU A 141 -4.79 5.38 -11.55
C LEU A 141 -5.75 5.34 -12.76
N PHE A 142 -6.99 4.89 -12.57
CA PHE A 142 -7.99 4.85 -13.63
C PHE A 142 -8.24 6.24 -14.24
N PHE A 143 -8.45 7.27 -13.40
CA PHE A 143 -8.62 8.64 -13.88
C PHE A 143 -7.35 9.21 -14.53
N SER A 144 -6.17 8.84 -14.04
CA SER A 144 -4.89 9.24 -14.64
C SER A 144 -4.74 8.68 -16.06
N ILE A 145 -5.05 7.40 -16.26
CA ILE A 145 -5.01 6.75 -17.58
C ILE A 145 -6.04 7.40 -18.51
N ALA A 146 -7.25 7.67 -18.03
CA ALA A 146 -8.28 8.34 -18.82
C ALA A 146 -7.84 9.74 -19.28
N PHE A 147 -7.22 10.53 -18.40
CA PHE A 147 -6.68 11.85 -18.76
C PHE A 147 -5.62 11.75 -19.86
N VAL A 148 -4.63 10.85 -19.69
CA VAL A 148 -3.56 10.65 -20.68
C VAL A 148 -4.13 10.18 -22.02
N ALA A 149 -5.14 9.30 -22.02
CA ALA A 149 -5.80 8.85 -23.24
C ALA A 149 -6.53 9.98 -23.96
N ILE A 150 -7.26 10.84 -23.24
CA ILE A 150 -7.96 12.00 -23.81
C ILE A 150 -6.96 12.98 -24.43
N VAL A 151 -5.88 13.31 -23.70
CA VAL A 151 -4.84 14.21 -24.20
C VAL A 151 -4.15 13.61 -25.41
N GLY A 152 -3.79 12.32 -25.37
CA GLY A 152 -3.20 11.60 -26.49
C GLY A 152 -4.10 11.64 -27.73
N TRP A 153 -5.38 11.32 -27.58
CA TRP A 153 -6.33 11.32 -28.70
C TRP A 153 -6.53 12.70 -29.33
N THR A 154 -6.46 13.77 -28.52
CA THR A 154 -6.76 15.13 -28.99
C THR A 154 -5.54 15.91 -29.48
N LYS A 155 -4.33 15.56 -29.03
CA LYS A 155 -3.12 16.35 -29.25
C LYS A 155 -1.97 15.59 -29.92
N LEU A 156 -1.98 14.26 -29.98
CA LEU A 156 -1.03 13.57 -30.86
C LEU A 156 -1.50 13.72 -32.31
N PRO A 157 -0.66 14.25 -33.22
CA PRO A 157 -0.94 14.12 -34.65
C PRO A 157 -1.04 12.63 -34.97
N SER A 158 -2.06 12.24 -35.72
CA SER A 158 -2.23 10.89 -36.24
C SER A 158 -0.90 10.45 -36.86
N ILE A 159 -0.20 9.49 -36.26
CA ILE A 159 1.12 9.00 -36.73
C ILE A 159 1.00 8.23 -38.08
N CYS A 160 -0.15 8.31 -38.75
CA CYS A 160 -0.34 7.83 -40.11
C CYS A 160 -0.95 8.95 -40.96
N GLY A 161 -0.12 9.58 -41.77
CA GLY A 161 -0.48 10.54 -42.82
C GLY A 161 0.71 10.76 -43.74
#